data_AF-A0A0R3G876-F1
#
_entry.id   AF-A0A0R3G876-F1
#
_cell.length_a   1.000
_cell.length_b   1.000
_cell.length_c   1.000
_cell.angle_alpha   90.00
_cell.angle_beta   90.00
_cell.angle_gamma   90.00
#
_symmetry.space_group_name_H-M   'P 1'
#
loop_
_entity.id
_entity.type
_entity.pdbx_description
1 polymer ?
#
loop_
_entity_poly.entity_id
_entity_poly.type
_entity_poly.pdbx_seq_one_letter_code
_entity_poly.pdbx_strand_id
1 'polypeptide(L)'
;MAVTKRLRYEVLRRDNYSCRYCGRSAPEVKLTVDHVVPVALGGSDEPSNLVAACADCNAGKSSVPADAPLVADVAADALRWSRAMNQVAEMRIAQIESDAGVLKWFRDLWGEWTYGPEKLPVPAPDGFDGVLKFLANGLSREEIANLVRVAMKADHIRPDATWRYFCGCCWKRVRENVDMAAELIAAEGDV
;
A
#
# COMPACT_ATOMS: atom_id res chain seq x y z
N MET A 1 -13.15 -6.73 35.50
CA MET A 1 -12.90 -7.35 36.82
C MET A 1 -11.40 -7.30 37.07
N ALA A 2 -10.88 -7.66 38.25
CA ALA A 2 -9.43 -7.74 38.42
C ALA A 2 -8.89 -9.00 37.71
N VAL A 3 -7.87 -8.84 36.86
CA VAL A 3 -7.18 -9.97 36.19
C VAL A 3 -6.70 -10.96 37.26
N THR A 4 -7.17 -12.20 37.18
CA THR A 4 -6.89 -13.21 38.22
C THR A 4 -5.40 -13.54 38.27
N LYS A 5 -4.90 -13.99 39.43
CA LYS A 5 -3.49 -14.40 39.58
C LYS A 5 -3.10 -15.50 38.58
N ARG A 6 -4.02 -16.43 38.30
CA ARG A 6 -3.82 -17.50 37.31
C ARG A 6 -3.67 -16.93 35.91
N LEU A 7 -4.60 -16.07 35.48
CA LEU A 7 -4.56 -15.44 34.16
C LEU A 7 -3.31 -14.57 33.99
N ARG A 8 -2.92 -13.84 35.04
CA ARG A 8 -1.67 -13.08 35.05
C ARG A 8 -0.45 -13.98 34.82
N TYR A 9 -0.39 -15.12 35.51
CA TYR A 9 0.70 -16.10 35.32
C TYR A 9 0.70 -16.68 33.90
N GLU A 10 -0.47 -17.04 33.37
CA GLU A 10 -0.62 -17.57 32.02
C GLU A 10 -0.16 -16.58 30.94
N VAL A 11 -0.54 -15.29 31.04
CA VAL A 11 -0.10 -14.22 30.13
C VAL A 11 1.41 -13.99 30.23
N LEU A 12 1.96 -13.90 31.43
CA LEU A 12 3.42 -13.72 31.61
C LEU A 12 4.21 -14.91 31.08
N ARG A 13 3.74 -16.15 31.30
CA ARG A 13 4.36 -17.36 30.78
C ARG A 13 4.27 -17.42 29.25
N ARG A 14 3.11 -17.08 28.66
CA ARG A 14 2.92 -17.01 27.20
C ARG A 14 3.92 -16.05 26.57
N ASP A 15 4.11 -14.90 27.20
CA ASP A 15 4.99 -13.85 26.72
C ASP A 15 6.46 -14.04 27.14
N ASN A 16 6.81 -15.28 27.53
CA ASN A 16 8.16 -15.70 27.93
C ASN A 16 8.80 -14.85 29.03
N TYR A 17 7.98 -14.28 29.92
CA TYR A 17 8.41 -13.32 30.94
C TYR A 17 9.24 -12.18 30.32
N SER A 18 8.77 -11.68 29.16
CA SER A 18 9.34 -10.55 28.43
C SER A 18 8.26 -9.51 28.14
N CYS A 19 8.60 -8.22 28.27
CA CYS A 19 7.71 -7.14 27.90
C CYS A 19 7.45 -7.14 26.38
N ARG A 20 6.17 -7.18 25.98
CA ARG A 20 5.78 -7.18 24.56
C ARG A 20 6.01 -5.86 23.84
N TYR A 21 6.25 -4.77 24.58
CA TYR A 21 6.51 -3.45 24.03
C TYR A 21 8.01 -3.21 23.76
N CYS A 22 8.87 -3.42 24.76
CA CYS A 22 10.30 -3.13 24.65
C CYS A 22 11.21 -4.36 24.57
N GLY A 23 10.70 -5.57 24.79
CA GLY A 23 11.48 -6.81 24.78
C GLY A 23 12.27 -7.11 26.07
N ARG A 24 12.39 -6.18 27.03
CA ARG A 24 13.09 -6.43 28.30
C ARG A 24 12.39 -7.50 29.15
N SER A 25 13.15 -8.33 29.86
CA SER A 25 12.66 -9.55 30.53
C SER A 25 12.86 -9.55 32.04
N ALA A 26 12.10 -10.37 32.78
CA ALA A 26 12.34 -10.55 34.21
C ALA A 26 13.61 -11.40 34.45
N PRO A 27 14.38 -11.16 35.54
CA PRO A 27 14.10 -10.23 36.65
C PRO A 27 14.61 -8.80 36.42
N GLU A 28 15.30 -8.53 35.30
CA GLU A 28 15.89 -7.22 34.98
C GLU A 28 14.86 -6.09 35.05
N VAL A 29 13.63 -6.37 34.60
CA VAL A 29 12.49 -5.47 34.76
C VAL A 29 11.34 -6.13 35.49
N LYS A 30 10.63 -5.36 36.31
CA LYS A 30 9.39 -5.81 36.95
C LYS A 30 8.29 -5.88 35.91
N LEU A 31 7.79 -7.08 35.64
CA LEU A 31 6.69 -7.29 34.69
C LEU A 31 5.32 -7.22 35.34
N THR A 32 4.38 -6.64 34.60
CA THR A 32 2.95 -6.57 34.87
C THR A 32 2.17 -7.09 33.66
N VAL A 33 0.85 -7.28 33.83
CA VAL A 33 -0.05 -7.55 32.72
C VAL A 33 -0.82 -6.28 32.43
N ASP A 34 -0.83 -5.90 31.16
CA ASP A 34 -1.48 -4.70 30.63
C ASP A 34 -2.58 -5.11 29.64
N HIS A 35 -3.65 -4.32 29.60
CA HIS A 35 -4.71 -4.48 28.62
C HIS A 35 -4.35 -3.73 27.35
N VAL A 36 -4.26 -4.43 26.22
CA VAL A 36 -3.95 -3.83 24.91
C VAL A 36 -4.95 -2.73 24.60
N VAL A 37 -6.24 -3.06 24.66
CA VAL A 37 -7.35 -2.11 24.74
C VAL A 37 -7.67 -1.89 26.22
N PRO A 38 -7.52 -0.68 26.76
CA PRO A 38 -7.83 -0.41 28.17
C PRO A 38 -9.25 -0.82 28.56
N VAL A 39 -9.41 -1.33 29.78
CA VAL A 39 -10.73 -1.71 30.34
C VAL A 39 -11.73 -0.56 30.27
N ALA A 40 -11.26 0.67 30.46
CA ALA A 40 -12.08 1.88 30.39
C ALA A 40 -12.78 2.10 29.03
N LEU A 41 -12.29 1.48 27.95
CA LEU A 41 -12.86 1.58 26.59
C LEU A 41 -13.62 0.33 26.17
N GLY A 42 -13.96 -0.54 27.12
CA GLY A 42 -14.56 -1.84 26.84
C GLY A 42 -13.54 -2.94 26.49
N GLY A 43 -12.26 -2.73 26.80
CA GLY A 43 -11.26 -3.79 26.73
C GLY A 43 -11.62 -4.96 27.64
N SER A 44 -11.64 -6.17 27.08
CA SER A 44 -11.99 -7.38 27.82
C SER A 44 -10.84 -7.88 28.68
N ASP A 45 -11.15 -8.69 29.69
CA ASP A 45 -10.17 -9.45 30.46
C ASP A 45 -9.77 -10.76 29.72
N GLU A 46 -10.08 -10.89 28.43
CA GLU A 46 -9.71 -12.08 27.65
C GLU A 46 -8.20 -12.11 27.40
N PRO A 47 -7.56 -13.30 27.39
CA PRO A 47 -6.12 -13.41 27.12
C PRO A 47 -5.65 -12.74 25.82
N SER A 48 -6.53 -12.62 24.82
CA SER A 48 -6.30 -11.91 23.55
C SER A 48 -6.05 -10.41 23.73
N ASN A 49 -6.65 -9.80 24.76
CA ASN A 49 -6.52 -8.38 25.09
C ASN A 49 -5.48 -8.11 26.20
N LEU A 50 -4.77 -9.13 26.68
CA LEU A 50 -3.79 -9.01 27.76
C LEU A 50 -2.38 -9.29 27.27
N VAL A 51 -1.40 -8.48 27.68
CA VAL A 51 0.02 -8.66 27.35
C VAL A 51 0.93 -8.43 28.55
N ALA A 52 2.11 -9.06 28.55
CA ALA A 52 3.17 -8.75 29.49
C ALA A 52 3.80 -7.39 29.15
N ALA A 53 3.84 -6.49 30.13
CA ALA A 53 4.43 -5.17 30.01
C ALA A 53 5.35 -4.90 31.21
N CYS A 54 6.55 -4.37 30.99
CA CYS A 54 7.39 -3.93 32.10
C CYS A 54 6.78 -2.70 32.77
N ALA A 55 7.13 -2.46 34.04
CA ALA A 55 6.66 -1.30 34.77
C ALA A 55 6.87 -0.01 33.96
N ASP A 56 8.03 0.17 33.32
CA ASP A 56 8.34 1.37 32.53
C ASP A 56 7.53 1.49 31.24
N CYS A 57 7.21 0.39 30.55
CA CYS A 57 6.39 0.43 29.33
C CYS A 57 4.90 0.41 29.62
N ASN A 58 4.48 -0.16 30.75
CA ASN A 58 3.11 -0.07 31.23
C ASN A 58 2.82 1.34 31.76
N ALA A 59 3.74 1.86 32.57
CA ALA A 59 3.84 3.29 32.87
C ALA A 59 4.12 4.11 31.60
N GLY A 60 4.71 3.50 30.56
CA GLY A 60 5.08 4.07 29.27
C GLY A 60 3.91 4.23 28.30
N LYS A 61 2.96 3.31 28.37
CA LYS A 61 1.61 3.45 27.84
C LYS A 61 0.80 4.44 28.66
N SER A 62 1.21 4.65 29.93
CA SER A 62 0.84 5.82 30.72
C SER A 62 1.71 7.05 30.39
N SER A 63 2.76 6.91 29.55
CA SER A 63 3.75 7.92 29.20
C SER A 63 4.01 8.03 27.68
N VAL A 64 2.92 8.14 26.91
CA VAL A 64 2.75 9.36 26.11
C VAL A 64 3.21 10.53 27.02
N PRO A 65 4.20 11.38 26.66
CA PRO A 65 4.65 12.47 27.54
C PRO A 65 3.47 13.16 28.24
N ALA A 66 3.58 13.59 29.50
CA ALA A 66 2.44 14.17 30.25
C ALA A 66 1.81 15.40 29.53
N ASP A 67 2.57 15.97 28.61
CA ASP A 67 2.29 17.08 27.71
C ASP A 67 2.16 16.68 26.23
N ALA A 68 2.52 15.45 25.85
CA ALA A 68 2.03 14.90 24.60
C ALA A 68 0.52 14.81 24.78
N PRO A 69 -0.27 15.27 23.78
CA PRO A 69 -1.70 15.28 23.93
C PRO A 69 -2.08 13.86 24.32
N LEU A 70 -2.60 13.74 25.55
CA LEU A 70 -3.31 12.55 25.95
C LEU A 70 -4.19 12.27 24.76
N VAL A 71 -4.06 11.06 24.26
CA VAL A 71 -5.13 10.42 23.54
C VAL A 71 -6.33 10.54 24.49
N ALA A 72 -7.06 11.67 24.42
CA ALA A 72 -7.96 12.14 25.47
C ALA A 72 -9.12 11.17 25.66
N ASP A 73 -9.20 10.23 24.74
CA ASP A 73 -10.15 9.18 24.63
C ASP A 73 -9.43 8.08 23.83
N VAL A 74 -8.88 7.04 24.49
CA VAL A 74 -8.21 5.93 23.79
C VAL A 74 -9.20 5.24 22.84
N ALA A 75 -10.52 5.37 23.08
CA ALA A 75 -11.53 4.99 22.10
C ALA A 75 -11.55 5.97 20.94
N ALA A 76 -11.37 7.28 21.16
CA ALA A 76 -11.22 8.24 20.06
C ALA A 76 -9.92 8.07 19.27
N ASP A 77 -8.78 7.69 19.85
CA ASP A 77 -7.58 7.38 19.04
C ASP A 77 -7.62 6.01 18.39
N ALA A 78 -8.21 5.01 19.04
CA ALA A 78 -8.56 3.76 18.36
C ALA A 78 -9.55 4.03 17.22
N LEU A 79 -10.49 4.95 17.40
CA LEU A 79 -11.46 5.38 16.39
C LEU A 79 -10.80 6.28 15.33
N ARG A 80 -9.82 7.13 15.66
CA ARG A 80 -9.02 7.92 14.71
C ARG A 80 -8.16 7.00 13.87
N TRP A 81 -7.50 6.03 14.48
CA TRP A 81 -6.74 4.99 13.78
C TRP A 81 -7.65 4.12 12.92
N SER A 82 -8.79 3.69 13.45
CA SER A 82 -9.81 2.94 12.69
C SER A 82 -10.33 3.74 11.50
N ARG A 83 -10.66 5.02 11.70
CA ARG A 83 -11.05 5.95 10.61
C ARG A 83 -9.92 6.14 9.60
N ALA A 84 -8.68 6.32 10.04
CA ALA A 84 -7.53 6.45 9.16
C ALA A 84 -7.29 5.16 8.35
N MET A 85 -7.41 3.99 8.99
CA MET A 85 -7.32 2.69 8.32
C MET A 85 -8.47 2.48 7.33
N ASN A 86 -9.69 2.88 7.68
CA ASN A 86 -10.84 2.85 6.78
C ASN A 86 -10.65 3.82 5.61
N GLN A 87 -10.15 5.04 5.84
CA GLN A 87 -9.82 5.99 4.79
C GLN A 87 -8.72 5.47 3.86
N VAL A 88 -7.67 4.84 4.41
CA VAL A 88 -6.64 4.18 3.60
C VAL A 88 -7.24 3.01 2.80
N ALA A 89 -8.12 2.22 3.40
CA ALA A 89 -8.81 1.14 2.71
C ALA A 89 -9.71 1.68 1.58
N GLU A 90 -10.45 2.75 1.83
CA GLU A 90 -11.27 3.47 0.84
C GLU A 90 -10.40 4.03 -0.29
N MET A 91 -9.29 4.69 0.02
CA MET A 91 -8.32 5.17 -0.99
C MET A 91 -7.75 4.01 -1.80
N ARG A 92 -7.45 2.87 -1.17
CA ARG A 92 -6.97 1.67 -1.86
C ARG A 92 -8.04 1.07 -2.77
N ILE A 93 -9.28 0.98 -2.30
CA ILE A 93 -10.43 0.54 -3.12
C ILE A 93 -10.59 1.47 -4.32
N ALA A 94 -10.62 2.78 -4.10
CA ALA A 94 -10.72 3.77 -5.17
C ALA A 94 -9.55 3.67 -6.16
N GLN A 95 -8.33 3.44 -5.68
CA GLN A 95 -7.17 3.21 -6.55
C GLN A 95 -7.32 1.92 -7.36
N ILE A 96 -7.76 0.82 -6.73
CA ILE A 96 -8.01 -0.46 -7.42
C ILE A 96 -9.11 -0.31 -8.48
N GLU A 97 -10.20 0.39 -8.16
CA GLU A 97 -11.29 0.67 -9.11
C GLU A 97 -10.80 1.54 -10.27
N SER A 98 -10.00 2.56 -9.98
CA SER A 98 -9.35 3.41 -11.00
C SER A 98 -8.43 2.60 -11.91
N ASP A 99 -7.54 1.79 -11.33
CA ASP A 99 -6.60 0.93 -12.05
C ASP A 99 -7.35 -0.10 -12.90
N ALA A 100 -8.40 -0.73 -12.35
CA ALA A 100 -9.27 -1.64 -13.07
C ALA A 100 -9.97 -0.94 -14.25
N GLY A 101 -10.42 0.30 -14.07
CA GLY A 101 -10.98 1.13 -15.13
C GLY A 101 -9.98 1.42 -16.26
N VAL A 102 -8.73 1.75 -15.90
CA VAL A 102 -7.63 1.95 -16.86
C VAL A 102 -7.33 0.67 -17.63
N LEU A 103 -7.17 -0.46 -16.92
CA LEU A 103 -6.86 -1.74 -17.55
C LEU A 103 -8.00 -2.22 -18.44
N LYS A 104 -9.26 -1.96 -18.06
CA LYS A 104 -10.41 -2.22 -18.92
C LYS A 104 -10.36 -1.38 -20.19
N TRP A 105 -10.15 -0.06 -20.08
CA TRP A 105 -10.02 0.83 -21.23
C TRP A 105 -8.93 0.34 -22.19
N PHE A 106 -7.76 -0.04 -21.67
CA PHE A 106 -6.66 -0.50 -22.51
C PHE A 106 -6.96 -1.85 -23.17
N ARG A 107 -7.62 -2.77 -22.44
CA ARG A 107 -8.04 -4.06 -22.99
C ARG A 107 -9.00 -3.88 -24.16
N ASP A 108 -9.97 -2.97 -24.03
CA ASP A 108 -10.92 -2.66 -25.10
C ASP A 108 -10.17 -2.09 -26.32
N LEU A 109 -9.28 -1.12 -26.10
CA LEU A 109 -8.42 -0.53 -27.14
C LEU A 109 -7.56 -1.58 -27.87
N TRP A 110 -6.93 -2.50 -27.13
CA TRP A 110 -6.09 -3.55 -27.70
C TRP A 110 -6.93 -4.56 -28.49
N GLY A 111 -8.09 -4.93 -27.96
CA GLY A 111 -9.00 -5.92 -28.54
C GLY A 111 -9.66 -5.49 -29.85
N GLU A 112 -9.64 -4.20 -30.20
CA GLU A 112 -10.09 -3.70 -31.51
C GLU A 112 -9.19 -4.17 -32.67
N TRP A 113 -7.96 -4.59 -32.39
CA TRP A 113 -6.96 -4.90 -33.40
C TRP A 113 -6.95 -6.37 -33.78
N THR A 114 -6.85 -6.59 -35.08
CA THR A 114 -6.75 -7.92 -35.67
C THR A 114 -5.59 -7.97 -36.67
N TYR A 115 -5.10 -9.16 -36.97
CA TYR A 115 -4.01 -9.39 -37.92
C TYR A 115 -4.35 -10.51 -38.90
N GLY A 116 -3.67 -10.49 -40.05
CA GLY A 116 -3.82 -11.49 -41.09
C GLY A 116 -5.16 -11.42 -41.84
N PRO A 117 -5.30 -12.20 -42.93
CA PRO A 117 -6.50 -12.21 -43.76
C PRO A 117 -7.73 -12.71 -42.99
N GLU A 118 -7.53 -13.58 -42.00
CA GLU A 118 -8.59 -14.16 -41.15
C GLU A 118 -9.05 -13.22 -40.02
N LYS A 119 -8.42 -12.03 -39.88
CA LYS A 119 -8.70 -11.07 -38.81
C LYS A 119 -8.61 -11.70 -37.41
N LEU A 120 -7.52 -12.41 -37.16
CA LEU A 120 -7.25 -13.02 -35.85
C LEU A 120 -6.94 -11.91 -34.83
N PRO A 121 -7.36 -12.06 -33.56
CA PRO A 121 -7.04 -11.08 -32.52
C PRO A 121 -5.53 -11.00 -32.30
N VAL A 122 -4.99 -9.79 -32.15
CA VAL A 122 -3.55 -9.62 -31.87
C VAL A 122 -3.22 -10.22 -30.50
N PRO A 123 -2.21 -11.11 -30.40
CA PRO A 123 -1.82 -11.74 -29.15
C PRO A 123 -1.61 -10.72 -28.02
N ALA A 124 -2.22 -10.99 -26.87
CA ALA A 124 -2.10 -10.19 -25.66
C ALA A 124 -1.32 -10.96 -24.58
N PRO A 125 -0.61 -10.27 -23.68
CA PRO A 125 -0.08 -10.88 -22.45
C PRO A 125 -1.20 -11.31 -21.50
N ASP A 126 -0.87 -12.08 -20.47
CA ASP A 126 -1.81 -12.48 -19.40
C ASP A 126 -2.41 -11.27 -18.66
N GLY A 127 -1.72 -10.13 -18.66
CA GLY A 127 -2.16 -8.90 -18.02
C GLY A 127 -1.51 -7.64 -18.62
N PHE A 128 -2.20 -6.51 -18.47
CA PHE A 128 -1.78 -5.21 -19.00
C PHE A 128 -1.23 -4.27 -17.91
N ASP A 129 -0.78 -4.79 -16.76
CA ASP A 129 -0.30 -3.99 -15.62
C ASP A 129 0.86 -3.04 -15.99
N GLY A 130 1.62 -3.34 -17.05
CA GLY A 130 2.62 -2.45 -17.61
C GLY A 130 2.07 -1.07 -18.03
N VAL A 131 0.78 -0.98 -18.40
CA VAL A 131 0.11 0.27 -18.79
C VAL A 131 0.01 1.25 -17.62
N LEU A 132 -0.26 0.74 -16.41
CA LEU A 132 -0.29 1.57 -15.20
C LEU A 132 1.10 2.18 -14.94
N LYS A 133 2.17 1.44 -15.20
CA LYS A 133 3.55 1.96 -15.08
C LYS A 133 3.82 3.07 -16.08
N PHE A 134 3.35 2.97 -17.32
CA PHE A 134 3.52 4.02 -18.31
C PHE A 134 2.83 5.32 -17.89
N LEU A 135 1.57 5.23 -17.45
CA LEU A 135 0.82 6.38 -16.92
C LEU A 135 1.51 7.01 -15.70
N ALA A 136 1.98 6.19 -14.76
CA ALA A 136 2.72 6.65 -13.58
C ALA A 136 4.06 7.32 -13.93
N ASN A 137 4.63 7.03 -15.10
CA ASN A 137 5.86 7.65 -15.61
C ASN A 137 5.57 8.79 -16.61
N GLY A 138 4.35 9.35 -16.59
CA GLY A 138 4.04 10.61 -17.27
C GLY A 138 3.55 10.46 -18.72
N LEU A 139 3.24 9.25 -19.19
CA LEU A 139 2.54 9.08 -20.47
C LEU A 139 1.04 9.35 -20.30
N SER A 140 0.41 10.06 -21.23
CA SER A 140 -1.04 10.24 -21.25
C SER A 140 -1.78 9.05 -21.90
N ARG A 141 -3.10 8.96 -21.70
CA ARG A 141 -3.93 7.93 -22.38
C ARG A 141 -3.92 8.08 -23.90
N GLU A 142 -3.88 9.32 -24.37
CA GLU A 142 -3.83 9.68 -25.79
C GLU A 142 -2.51 9.25 -26.41
N GLU A 143 -1.39 9.49 -25.71
CA GLU A 143 -0.07 9.04 -26.15
C GLU A 143 0.00 7.51 -26.21
N ILE A 144 -0.47 6.83 -25.17
CA ILE A 144 -0.53 5.37 -25.13
C ILE A 144 -1.36 4.84 -26.30
N ALA A 145 -2.54 5.42 -26.55
CA ALA A 145 -3.39 5.01 -27.67
C ALA A 145 -2.71 5.23 -29.03
N ASN A 146 -1.95 6.31 -29.18
CA ASN A 146 -1.14 6.54 -30.37
C ASN A 146 -0.01 5.51 -30.52
N LEU A 147 0.67 5.18 -29.43
CA LEU A 147 1.74 4.17 -29.44
C LEU A 147 1.21 2.76 -29.73
N VAL A 148 0.00 2.42 -29.29
CA VAL A 148 -0.69 1.19 -29.73
C VAL A 148 -0.86 1.20 -31.25
N ARG A 149 -1.38 2.29 -31.84
CA ARG A 149 -1.53 2.40 -33.31
C ARG A 149 -0.20 2.24 -34.04
N VAL A 150 0.87 2.83 -33.52
CA VAL A 150 2.23 2.69 -34.09
C VAL A 150 2.67 1.24 -34.06
N ALA A 151 2.51 0.56 -32.92
CA ALA A 151 2.89 -0.85 -32.78
C ALA A 151 2.06 -1.77 -33.67
N MET A 152 0.76 -1.54 -33.77
CA MET A 152 -0.16 -2.38 -34.56
C MET A 152 0.03 -2.22 -36.08
N LYS A 153 0.48 -1.04 -36.53
CA LYS A 153 0.76 -0.77 -37.95
C LYS A 153 2.18 -1.16 -38.38
N ALA A 154 3.02 -1.63 -37.45
CA ALA A 154 4.39 -2.04 -37.75
C ALA A 154 4.40 -3.42 -38.44
N ASP A 155 4.34 -3.42 -39.78
CA ASP A 155 4.33 -4.62 -40.63
C ASP A 155 5.55 -5.54 -40.47
N HIS A 156 6.70 -4.97 -40.12
CA HIS A 156 7.95 -5.69 -39.82
C HIS A 156 7.94 -6.41 -38.45
N ILE A 157 6.93 -6.18 -37.61
CA ILE A 157 6.80 -6.80 -36.30
C ILE A 157 5.80 -7.94 -36.39
N ARG A 158 6.23 -9.13 -35.93
CA ARG A 158 5.32 -10.27 -35.85
C ARG A 158 4.23 -10.02 -34.80
N PRO A 159 2.99 -10.51 -35.01
CA PRO A 159 1.87 -10.32 -34.07
C PRO A 159 2.17 -10.73 -32.63
N ASP A 160 2.92 -11.82 -32.42
CA ASP A 160 3.31 -12.32 -31.10
C ASP A 160 4.35 -11.42 -30.39
N ALA A 161 5.06 -10.58 -31.14
CA ALA A 161 6.05 -9.64 -30.63
C ALA A 161 5.50 -8.21 -30.46
N THR A 162 4.28 -7.92 -30.94
CA THR A 162 3.68 -6.58 -30.94
C THR A 162 3.60 -5.97 -29.55
N TRP A 163 3.22 -6.75 -28.53
CA TRP A 163 3.19 -6.28 -27.13
C TRP A 163 4.56 -5.81 -26.64
N ARG A 164 5.62 -6.59 -26.90
CA ARG A 164 6.99 -6.25 -26.49
C ARG A 164 7.47 -4.99 -27.23
N TYR A 165 7.17 -4.89 -28.51
CA TYR A 165 7.51 -3.72 -29.32
C TYR A 165 6.80 -2.46 -28.80
N PHE A 166 5.48 -2.54 -28.57
CA PHE A 166 4.67 -1.48 -27.95
C PHE A 166 5.28 -0.99 -26.63
N CYS A 167 5.62 -1.91 -25.72
CA CYS A 167 6.27 -1.55 -24.45
C CYS A 167 7.60 -0.80 -24.67
N GLY A 168 8.39 -1.21 -25.67
CA GLY A 168 9.62 -0.52 -26.05
C GLY A 168 9.37 0.91 -26.54
N CYS A 169 8.34 1.12 -27.34
CA CYS A 169 7.92 2.45 -27.79
C CYS A 169 7.47 3.34 -26.61
N CYS A 170 6.71 2.80 -25.65
CA CYS A 170 6.33 3.52 -24.43
C CYS A 170 7.54 3.97 -23.62
N TRP A 171 8.48 3.07 -23.33
CA TRP A 171 9.68 3.45 -22.56
C TRP A 171 10.58 4.43 -23.31
N LYS A 172 10.60 4.38 -24.65
CA LYS A 172 11.28 5.41 -25.45
C LYS A 172 10.62 6.76 -25.24
N ARG A 173 9.29 6.85 -25.33
CA ARG A 173 8.56 8.11 -25.11
C ARG A 173 8.71 8.64 -23.68
N VAL A 174 8.71 7.77 -22.66
CA VAL A 174 8.98 8.19 -21.28
C VAL A 174 10.34 8.88 -21.17
N ARG A 175 11.38 8.32 -21.79
CA ARG A 175 12.71 8.97 -21.81
C ARG A 175 12.69 10.31 -22.53
N GLU A 176 12.04 10.38 -23.69
CA GLU A 176 11.85 11.65 -24.43
C GLU A 176 11.17 12.71 -23.55
N ASN A 177 10.12 12.34 -22.80
CA ASN A 177 9.43 13.26 -21.89
C ASN A 177 10.32 13.71 -20.71
N VAL A 178 11.15 12.81 -20.16
CA VAL A 178 12.11 13.14 -19.10
C VAL A 178 13.17 14.12 -19.62
N ASP A 179 13.71 13.89 -20.80
CA ASP A 179 14.70 14.77 -21.42
C ASP A 179 14.11 16.17 -21.66
N MET A 180 12.89 16.25 -22.20
CA MET A 180 12.18 17.52 -22.38
C MET A 180 11.91 18.25 -21.06
N ALA A 181 11.55 17.51 -20.00
CA ALA A 181 11.34 18.11 -18.68
C ALA A 181 12.65 18.68 -18.10
N ALA A 182 13.77 17.99 -18.31
CA ALA A 182 15.09 18.47 -17.89
C ALA A 182 15.49 19.76 -18.64
N GLU A 183 15.21 19.85 -19.95
CA GLU A 183 15.44 21.06 -20.75
C GLU A 183 14.61 22.25 -20.25
N LEU A 184 13.34 22.02 -19.89
CA LEU A 184 12.47 23.07 -19.34
C LEU A 184 12.99 23.60 -18.00
N ILE A 185 13.39 22.71 -17.09
CA ILE A 185 13.97 23.10 -15.80
C ILE A 185 15.26 23.90 -15.99
N ALA A 186 16.11 23.49 -16.94
CA ALA A 186 17.33 24.22 -17.25
C ALA A 186 17.04 25.64 -17.80
N ALA A 187 16.02 25.78 -18.64
CA ALA A 187 15.62 27.08 -19.18
C ALA A 187 14.99 28.03 -18.14
N GLU A 188 14.33 27.50 -17.09
CA GLU A 188 13.80 28.29 -15.98
C GLU A 188 14.89 28.78 -15.00
N GLY A 189 16.03 28.09 -14.93
CA GLY A 189 17.15 28.43 -14.04
C GLY A 189 18.10 29.53 -14.55
N ASP A 190 17.91 30.00 -15.78
CA ASP A 190 18.73 31.05 -16.42
C ASP A 190 18.09 32.47 -16.34
N VAL A 191 17.12 32.68 -15.43
CA VAL A 191 16.43 33.97 -15.18
C VAL A 191 16.77 34.55 -13.82
#